data_AF-W2NXN3-F1
#
_entry.id   AF-W2NXN3-F1
#
_cell.length_a   1.000
_cell.length_b   1.000
_cell.length_c   1.000
_cell.angle_alpha   90.00
_cell.angle_beta   90.00
_cell.angle_gamma   90.00
#
_symmetry.space_group_name_H-M   'P 1'
#
loop_
_entity.id
_entity.type
_entity.pdbx_description
1 polymer ?
#
loop_
_entity_poly.entity_id
_entity_poly.type
_entity_poly.pdbx_seq_one_letter_code
_entity_poly.pdbx_strand_id
1 'polypeptide(L)'
;MGKKERKGIDPYRIKDCNNIIIASNNSYSVKASNQMRRFVYLLYKCDHIGQKSYFDQIRNRFNKADGGIHLYHYLISIDLEGFNPQKDALMTKEKPDMQQSAIEKLIQWLFECVANGTSSNIFSNAQLKDSPSTLEFVPIDDMLTEFTKWMVEESRDTSSYTRDHFSKSLTKILGPNYKKQVNRVRRRGYDLSVDSLR
;
A
#
# COMPACT_ATOMS: atom_id res chain seq x y z
N MET A 1 -13.83 -1.25 25.22
CA MET A 1 -13.75 -0.08 26.13
C MET A 1 -12.39 0.56 25.92
N GLY A 2 -12.35 1.83 25.49
CA GLY A 2 -11.11 2.58 25.28
C GLY A 2 -10.63 3.23 26.56
N LYS A 3 -9.32 3.29 26.77
CA LYS A 3 -8.70 4.03 27.87
C LYS A 3 -8.53 5.49 27.42
N LYS A 4 -9.07 6.43 28.20
CA LYS A 4 -8.91 7.86 27.94
C LYS A 4 -8.02 8.46 29.02
N GLU A 5 -6.93 9.08 28.59
CA GLU A 5 -5.95 9.70 29.47
C GLU A 5 -5.97 11.20 29.22
N ARG A 6 -6.65 11.95 30.08
CA ARG A 6 -6.67 13.41 29.98
C ARG A 6 -5.54 13.95 30.85
N LYS A 7 -4.90 15.02 30.39
CA LYS A 7 -3.84 15.69 31.15
C LYS A 7 -4.36 16.09 32.54
N GLY A 8 -3.66 15.66 33.59
CA GLY A 8 -4.00 15.99 34.98
C GLY A 8 -5.24 15.29 35.53
N ILE A 9 -5.74 14.25 34.86
CA ILE A 9 -6.89 13.46 35.32
C ILE A 9 -6.53 11.99 35.23
N ASP A 10 -6.88 11.22 36.26
CA ASP A 10 -6.64 9.79 36.27
C ASP A 10 -7.35 9.08 35.09
N PRO A 11 -6.68 8.08 34.49
CA PRO A 11 -7.20 7.42 33.32
C PRO A 11 -8.49 6.67 33.63
N TYR A 12 -9.51 6.89 32.79
CA TYR A 12 -10.80 6.20 32.90
C TYR A 12 -11.14 5.48 31.60
N ARG A 13 -12.02 4.47 31.71
CA ARG A 13 -12.45 3.67 30.57
C ARG A 13 -13.83 4.10 30.09
N ILE A 14 -13.98 4.30 28.78
CA ILE A 14 -15.26 4.63 28.16
C ILE A 14 -15.57 3.70 27.00
N LYS A 15 -16.85 3.61 26.63
CA LYS A 15 -17.23 3.00 25.36
C LYS A 15 -16.72 3.88 24.21
N ASP A 16 -16.16 3.25 23.19
CA ASP A 16 -15.75 3.95 21.99
C ASP A 16 -16.96 4.08 21.07
N CYS A 17 -17.35 5.32 20.79
CA CYS A 17 -18.44 5.67 19.90
C CYS A 17 -17.94 6.58 18.76
N ASN A 18 -16.63 6.58 18.48
CA ASN A 18 -16.05 7.45 17.47
C ASN A 18 -16.27 6.90 16.07
N ASN A 19 -16.79 7.75 15.18
CA ASN A 19 -16.77 7.54 13.74
C ASN A 19 -15.77 8.53 13.13
N ILE A 20 -14.80 8.02 12.37
CA ILE A 20 -13.67 8.81 11.88
C ILE A 20 -13.84 9.05 10.38
N ILE A 21 -13.78 10.31 9.97
CA ILE A 21 -13.70 10.74 8.57
C ILE A 21 -12.31 11.32 8.35
N ILE A 22 -11.61 10.81 7.34
CA ILE A 22 -10.25 11.25 6.98
C ILE A 22 -10.32 11.84 5.58
N ALA A 23 -9.99 13.12 5.45
CA ALA A 23 -9.81 13.79 4.17
C ALA A 23 -8.32 14.04 3.96
N SER A 24 -7.79 13.62 2.82
CA SER A 24 -6.39 13.79 2.45
C SER A 24 -6.27 14.03 0.96
N ASN A 25 -5.32 14.88 0.58
CA ASN A 25 -4.95 15.08 -0.82
C ASN A 25 -3.87 14.08 -1.28
N ASN A 26 -3.31 13.30 -0.36
CA ASN A 26 -2.35 12.27 -0.71
C ASN A 26 -3.08 11.07 -1.30
N SER A 27 -2.49 10.49 -2.34
CA SER A 27 -2.94 9.21 -2.92
C SER A 27 -2.95 8.08 -1.90
N TYR A 28 -2.18 8.19 -0.82
CA TYR A 28 -2.13 7.23 0.28
C TYR A 28 -2.48 7.91 1.61
N SER A 29 -3.74 7.77 2.05
CA SER A 29 -4.27 8.45 3.24
C SER A 29 -4.20 7.62 4.52
N VAL A 30 -4.34 6.29 4.40
CA VAL A 30 -4.35 5.35 5.53
C VAL A 30 -3.51 4.15 5.16
N LYS A 31 -2.57 3.76 6.02
CA LYS A 31 -1.74 2.58 5.80
C LYS A 31 -2.60 1.31 5.73
N ALA A 32 -2.40 0.46 4.73
CA ALA A 32 -3.13 -0.80 4.72
C ALA A 32 -2.78 -1.63 5.95
N SER A 33 -3.82 -2.26 6.48
CA SER A 33 -3.71 -3.25 7.53
C SER A 33 -4.88 -4.23 7.38
N ASN A 34 -4.86 -5.31 8.16
CA ASN A 34 -5.98 -6.25 8.26
C ASN A 34 -7.30 -5.56 8.70
N GLN A 35 -7.25 -4.31 9.14
CA GLN A 35 -8.41 -3.51 9.50
C GLN A 35 -9.03 -2.75 8.32
N MET A 36 -8.49 -2.86 7.10
CA MET A 36 -9.03 -2.19 5.90
C MET A 36 -10.50 -2.53 5.59
N ARG A 37 -10.99 -3.67 6.07
CA ARG A 37 -12.43 -4.00 5.99
C ARG A 37 -13.34 -2.95 6.64
N ARG A 38 -12.81 -2.17 7.60
CA ARG A 38 -13.53 -1.12 8.34
C ARG A 38 -13.55 0.24 7.65
N PHE A 39 -12.86 0.38 6.52
CA PHE A 39 -12.74 1.65 5.81
C PHE A 39 -13.51 1.60 4.49
N VAL A 40 -14.11 2.74 4.16
CA VAL A 40 -14.66 3.07 2.84
C VAL A 40 -13.75 4.13 2.24
N TYR A 41 -13.22 3.87 1.04
CA TYR A 41 -12.33 4.79 0.33
C TYR A 41 -13.13 5.48 -0.76
N LEU A 42 -13.23 6.80 -0.68
CA LEU A 42 -13.93 7.63 -1.67
C LEU A 42 -12.89 8.52 -2.35
N LEU A 43 -12.60 8.24 -3.61
CA LEU A 43 -11.83 9.15 -4.45
C LEU A 43 -12.78 10.12 -5.13
N TYR A 44 -12.71 11.38 -4.72
CA TYR A 44 -13.49 12.42 -5.32
C TYR A 44 -12.71 13.04 -6.49
N LYS A 45 -13.13 12.74 -7.72
CA LYS A 45 -12.72 13.49 -8.92
C LYS A 45 -13.71 14.64 -9.07
N CYS A 46 -13.25 15.86 -8.77
CA CYS A 46 -14.09 17.03 -8.82
C CYS A 46 -13.97 17.72 -10.18
N ASP A 47 -15.07 17.76 -10.94
CA ASP A 47 -15.09 18.50 -12.22
C ASP A 47 -15.08 20.02 -12.03
N HIS A 48 -15.25 20.48 -10.78
CA HIS A 48 -15.28 21.89 -10.39
C HIS A 48 -13.97 22.36 -9.73
N ILE A 49 -12.85 21.65 -9.90
CA ILE A 49 -11.55 22.07 -9.36
C ILE A 49 -11.23 23.50 -9.84
N GLY A 50 -10.85 24.37 -8.92
CA GLY A 50 -10.52 25.77 -9.20
C GLY A 50 -11.74 26.70 -9.38
N GLN A 51 -12.97 26.18 -9.43
CA GLN A 51 -14.17 27.00 -9.54
C GLN A 51 -14.60 27.57 -8.18
N LYS A 52 -13.94 28.66 -7.77
CA LYS A 52 -14.20 29.31 -6.47
C LYS A 52 -15.68 29.64 -6.24
N SER A 53 -16.36 30.19 -7.25
CA SER A 53 -17.77 30.59 -7.16
C SER A 53 -18.72 29.44 -6.83
N TYR A 54 -18.43 28.24 -7.31
CA TYR A 54 -19.20 27.03 -7.00
C TYR A 54 -19.08 26.67 -5.51
N PHE A 55 -17.85 26.61 -4.99
CA PHE A 55 -17.61 26.29 -3.58
C PHE A 55 -18.10 27.38 -2.62
N ASP A 56 -17.99 28.66 -3.01
CA ASP A 56 -18.51 29.78 -2.24
C ASP A 56 -20.04 29.68 -2.08
N GLN A 57 -20.77 29.27 -3.13
CA GLN A 57 -22.21 29.04 -3.04
C GLN A 57 -22.56 27.91 -2.07
N ILE A 58 -21.85 26.78 -2.13
CA ILE A 58 -22.05 25.66 -1.20
C ILE A 58 -21.79 26.10 0.23
N ARG A 59 -20.64 26.72 0.48
CA ARG A 59 -20.25 27.24 1.80
C ARG A 59 -21.30 28.21 2.34
N ASN A 60 -21.78 29.14 1.50
CA ASN A 60 -22.78 30.12 1.92
C ASN A 60 -24.13 29.49 2.24
N ARG A 61 -24.53 28.40 1.56
CA ARG A 61 -25.76 27.66 1.88
C ARG A 61 -25.63 26.87 3.18
N PHE A 62 -24.48 26.24 3.44
CA PHE A 62 -24.24 25.52 4.69
C PHE A 62 -24.06 26.44 5.91
N ASN A 63 -23.58 27.67 5.70
CA ASN A 63 -23.47 28.66 6.77
C ASN A 63 -24.82 29.30 7.17
N LYS A 64 -25.88 29.09 6.38
CA LYS A 64 -27.25 29.48 6.76
C LYS A 64 -27.85 28.39 7.65
N ALA A 65 -28.64 28.80 8.64
CA ALA A 65 -29.26 27.88 9.61
C ALA A 65 -30.04 26.74 8.93
N ASP A 66 -30.71 27.04 7.81
CA ASP A 66 -31.56 26.09 7.09
C ASP A 66 -30.77 24.94 6.45
N GLY A 67 -29.53 25.18 5.99
CA GLY A 67 -28.72 24.17 5.30
C GLY A 67 -28.40 22.95 6.16
N GLY A 68 -28.02 23.19 7.42
CA GLY A 68 -27.77 22.13 8.40
C GLY A 68 -29.05 21.39 8.82
N ILE A 69 -30.16 22.12 8.96
CA ILE A 69 -31.47 21.56 9.32
C ILE A 69 -31.96 20.59 8.24
N HIS A 70 -31.88 20.97 6.97
CA HIS A 70 -32.27 20.09 5.87
C HIS A 70 -31.41 18.83 5.80
N LEU A 71 -30.09 18.95 5.98
CA LEU A 71 -29.21 17.77 6.03
C LEU A 71 -29.55 16.87 7.23
N TYR A 72 -29.84 17.44 8.39
CA TYR A 72 -30.24 16.68 9.57
C TYR A 72 -31.54 15.90 9.34
N HIS A 73 -32.58 16.56 8.79
CA HIS A 73 -33.84 15.89 8.48
C HIS A 73 -33.69 14.79 7.43
N TYR A 74 -32.79 14.97 6.46
CA TYR A 74 -32.44 13.91 5.54
C TYR A 74 -31.75 12.73 6.24
N LEU A 75 -30.75 13.00 7.09
CA LEU A 75 -30.00 11.94 7.77
C LEU A 75 -30.85 11.13 8.76
N ILE A 76 -31.81 11.77 9.44
CA ILE A 76 -32.73 11.06 10.36
C ILE A 76 -33.83 10.29 9.62
N SER A 77 -34.12 10.64 8.36
CA SER A 77 -35.11 9.91 7.55
C SER A 77 -34.54 8.69 6.84
N ILE A 78 -33.22 8.45 6.92
CA ILE A 78 -32.58 7.27 6.35
C ILE A 78 -32.90 6.07 7.25
N ASP A 79 -33.53 5.05 6.67
CA ASP A 79 -33.68 3.76 7.32
C ASP A 79 -32.32 3.02 7.32
N LEU A 80 -31.90 2.61 8.51
CA LEU A 80 -30.64 1.89 8.75
C LEU A 80 -30.89 0.48 9.31
N GLU A 81 -32.14 0.01 9.31
CA GLU A 81 -32.47 -1.32 9.81
C GLU A 81 -31.68 -2.40 9.05
N GLY A 82 -30.99 -3.27 9.80
CA GLY A 82 -30.15 -4.33 9.24
C GLY A 82 -28.78 -3.89 8.71
N PHE A 83 -28.49 -2.58 8.61
CA PHE A 83 -27.19 -2.10 8.11
C PHE A 83 -26.07 -2.35 9.12
N ASN A 84 -25.02 -3.06 8.70
CA ASN A 84 -23.83 -3.32 9.48
C ASN A 84 -22.59 -2.69 8.81
N PRO A 85 -22.14 -1.52 9.29
CA PRO A 85 -20.99 -0.81 8.71
C PRO A 85 -19.70 -1.64 8.59
N GLN A 86 -19.52 -2.70 9.41
CA GLN A 86 -18.32 -3.53 9.35
C GLN A 86 -18.38 -4.62 8.27
N LYS A 87 -19.60 -5.00 7.84
CA LYS A 87 -19.82 -6.05 6.83
C LYS A 87 -20.20 -5.43 5.48
N ASP A 88 -21.01 -4.38 5.51
CA ASP A 88 -21.66 -3.79 4.35
C ASP A 88 -20.89 -2.59 3.80
N ALA A 89 -19.69 -2.34 4.32
CA ALA A 89 -18.79 -1.31 3.79
C ALA A 89 -18.50 -1.58 2.30
N LEU A 90 -18.88 -0.62 1.46
CA LEU A 90 -18.70 -0.70 0.01
C LEU A 90 -17.25 -1.04 -0.37
N MET A 91 -17.11 -2.01 -1.28
CA MET A 91 -15.85 -2.31 -1.96
C MET A 91 -15.74 -1.39 -3.18
N THR A 92 -15.15 -0.22 -2.95
CA THR A 92 -14.85 0.75 -4.03
C THR A 92 -13.61 0.30 -4.82
N LYS A 93 -13.47 0.77 -6.06
CA LYS A 93 -12.34 0.39 -6.94
C LYS A 93 -10.98 0.76 -6.35
N GLU A 94 -10.98 1.80 -5.53
CA GLU A 94 -9.82 2.39 -4.87
C GLU A 94 -9.33 1.52 -3.70
N LYS A 95 -10.19 0.68 -3.12
CA LYS A 95 -9.84 -0.14 -1.95
C LYS A 95 -8.80 -1.22 -2.29
N PRO A 96 -8.91 -1.97 -3.41
CA PRO A 96 -7.83 -2.80 -3.94
C PRO A 96 -6.54 -2.01 -4.21
N ASP A 97 -6.62 -0.83 -4.82
CA ASP A 97 -5.43 -0.01 -5.12
C ASP A 97 -4.70 0.43 -3.83
N MET A 98 -5.46 0.78 -2.79
CA MET A 98 -4.91 1.07 -1.46
C MET A 98 -4.30 -0.15 -0.78
N GLN A 99 -4.87 -1.35 -0.99
CA GLN A 99 -4.31 -2.60 -0.50
C GLN A 99 -2.99 -2.91 -1.22
N GLN A 100 -2.98 -2.80 -2.55
CA GLN A 100 -1.81 -3.05 -3.38
C GLN A 100 -0.70 -2.06 -3.05
N SER A 101 -0.98 -0.75 -3.00
CA SER A 101 0.03 0.27 -2.69
C SER A 101 0.69 0.10 -1.32
N ALA A 102 0.05 -0.62 -0.39
CA ALA A 102 0.62 -0.92 0.90
C ALA A 102 1.46 -2.19 0.98
N ILE A 103 1.35 -3.07 -0.02
CA ILE A 103 2.31 -4.15 -0.20
C ILE A 103 3.67 -3.49 -0.48
N GLU A 104 4.71 -3.91 0.23
CA GLU A 104 6.06 -3.40 0.02
C GLU A 104 6.44 -3.53 -1.46
N LYS A 105 7.04 -2.48 -2.04
CA LYS A 105 7.34 -2.45 -3.49
C LYS A 105 8.21 -3.62 -3.93
N LEU A 106 9.11 -4.05 -3.06
CA LEU A 106 9.92 -5.24 -3.25
C LEU A 106 9.08 -6.51 -3.45
N ILE A 107 8.02 -6.67 -2.67
CA ILE A 107 7.12 -7.83 -2.75
C ILE A 107 6.31 -7.76 -4.06
N GLN A 108 5.83 -6.57 -4.43
CA GLN A 108 5.14 -6.36 -5.72
C GLN A 108 6.03 -6.77 -6.89
N TRP A 109 7.26 -6.29 -6.91
CA TRP A 109 8.25 -6.62 -7.92
C TRP A 109 8.52 -8.13 -7.99
N LEU A 110 8.73 -8.79 -6.85
CA LEU A 110 8.91 -10.24 -6.82
C LEU A 110 7.71 -10.97 -7.40
N PHE A 111 6.48 -10.61 -7.00
CA PHE A 111 5.26 -11.22 -7.56
C PHE A 111 5.13 -10.99 -9.07
N GLU A 112 5.52 -9.83 -9.59
CA GLU A 112 5.50 -9.58 -11.03
C GLU A 112 6.55 -10.42 -11.78
N CYS A 113 7.75 -10.57 -11.22
CA CYS A 113 8.78 -11.44 -11.78
C CYS A 113 8.32 -12.90 -11.86
N VAL A 114 7.53 -13.34 -10.88
CA VAL A 114 6.88 -14.65 -10.83
C VAL A 114 5.77 -14.77 -11.87
N ALA A 115 4.80 -13.86 -11.82
CA ALA A 115 3.55 -13.95 -12.57
C ALA A 115 3.76 -13.74 -14.08
N ASN A 116 4.65 -12.83 -14.46
CA ASN A 116 4.88 -12.50 -15.86
C ASN A 116 5.97 -13.37 -16.52
N GLY A 117 6.58 -14.30 -15.77
CA GLY A 117 7.73 -15.08 -16.25
C GLY A 117 8.95 -14.21 -16.60
N THR A 118 8.96 -12.94 -16.18
CA THR A 118 10.08 -11.98 -16.34
C THR A 118 11.24 -12.28 -15.39
N SER A 119 11.26 -13.46 -14.76
CA SER A 119 12.45 -14.05 -14.15
C SER A 119 13.69 -13.87 -15.05
N SER A 120 13.50 -13.89 -16.38
CA SER A 120 14.55 -13.61 -17.37
C SER A 120 15.34 -12.31 -17.14
N ASN A 121 14.78 -11.27 -16.51
CA ASN A 121 15.51 -10.03 -16.23
C ASN A 121 16.36 -10.12 -14.96
N ILE A 122 15.86 -10.76 -13.88
CA ILE A 122 16.65 -11.05 -12.67
C ILE A 122 17.84 -11.95 -13.02
N PHE A 123 17.62 -12.92 -13.91
CA PHE A 123 18.62 -13.90 -14.35
C PHE A 123 19.40 -13.46 -15.59
N SER A 124 19.19 -12.24 -16.13
CA SER A 124 19.83 -11.80 -17.38
C SER A 124 21.37 -11.83 -17.34
N ASN A 125 21.95 -11.69 -16.13
CA ASN A 125 23.38 -11.81 -15.86
C ASN A 125 23.77 -13.07 -15.08
N ALA A 126 22.81 -13.91 -14.67
CA ALA A 126 23.11 -15.23 -14.14
C ALA A 126 23.59 -16.06 -15.32
N GLN A 127 24.75 -16.71 -15.16
CA GLN A 127 25.37 -17.45 -16.26
C GLN A 127 24.41 -18.52 -16.79
N LEU A 128 23.81 -18.25 -17.95
CA LEU A 128 23.03 -19.21 -18.74
C LEU A 128 23.78 -20.54 -18.80
N LYS A 129 23.26 -21.55 -18.11
CA LYS A 129 23.60 -22.96 -18.33
C LYS A 129 22.32 -23.71 -18.68
N ASP A 130 22.46 -24.66 -19.59
CA ASP A 130 21.42 -25.35 -20.36
C ASP A 130 20.40 -26.21 -19.59
N SER A 131 20.15 -25.97 -18.29
CA SER A 131 19.22 -26.78 -17.50
C SER A 131 18.25 -25.93 -16.65
N PRO A 132 16.94 -25.96 -16.92
CA PRO A 132 15.92 -25.12 -16.26
C PRO A 132 15.61 -25.50 -14.80
N SER A 133 16.23 -26.54 -14.25
CA SER A 133 15.93 -27.11 -12.93
C SER A 133 16.96 -26.80 -11.83
N THR A 134 18.01 -26.02 -12.13
CA THR A 134 19.09 -25.73 -11.17
C THR A 134 18.89 -24.35 -10.52
N LEU A 135 18.98 -24.31 -9.19
CA LEU A 135 19.06 -23.07 -8.41
C LEU A 135 20.21 -22.19 -8.95
N GLU A 136 19.88 -20.99 -9.41
CA GLU A 136 20.84 -20.00 -9.89
C GLU A 136 21.17 -19.01 -8.78
N PHE A 137 22.47 -18.78 -8.56
CA PHE A 137 22.92 -17.79 -7.59
C PHE A 137 22.84 -16.41 -8.19
N VAL A 138 21.97 -15.56 -7.65
CA VAL A 138 21.82 -14.18 -8.07
C VAL A 138 22.44 -13.25 -7.04
N PRO A 139 23.48 -12.47 -7.41
CA PRO A 139 24.05 -11.46 -6.54
C PRO A 139 23.02 -10.38 -6.18
N ILE A 140 23.09 -9.91 -4.93
CA ILE A 140 22.16 -8.91 -4.42
C ILE A 140 22.22 -7.58 -5.16
N ASP A 141 23.40 -7.24 -5.69
CA ASP A 141 23.63 -6.01 -6.45
C ASP A 141 22.91 -6.04 -7.80
N ASP A 142 22.87 -7.22 -8.42
CA ASP A 142 22.21 -7.42 -9.70
C ASP A 142 20.68 -7.36 -9.50
N MET A 143 20.15 -7.98 -8.44
CA MET A 143 18.74 -7.85 -8.05
C MET A 143 18.34 -6.40 -7.74
N LEU A 144 19.20 -5.65 -7.03
CA LEU A 144 18.94 -4.25 -6.73
C LEU A 144 18.89 -3.40 -7.99
N THR A 145 19.74 -3.71 -8.98
CA THR A 145 19.79 -2.99 -10.25
C THR A 145 18.50 -3.18 -11.04
N GLU A 146 18.03 -4.43 -11.15
CA GLU A 146 16.76 -4.75 -11.81
C GLU A 146 15.54 -4.17 -11.07
N PHE A 147 15.54 -4.23 -9.74
CA PHE A 147 14.49 -3.60 -8.93
C PHE A 147 14.46 -2.07 -9.14
N THR A 148 15.62 -1.43 -9.19
CA THR A 148 15.71 0.03 -9.42
C THR A 148 15.23 0.39 -10.81
N LYS A 149 15.57 -0.41 -11.83
CA LYS A 149 15.08 -0.23 -13.20
C LYS A 149 13.56 -0.33 -13.28
N TRP A 150 12.97 -1.36 -12.68
CA TRP A 150 11.52 -1.51 -12.58
C TRP A 150 10.84 -0.33 -11.87
N MET A 151 11.42 0.15 -10.77
CA MET A 151 10.91 1.34 -10.07
C MET A 151 10.94 2.60 -10.96
N VAL A 152 11.99 2.79 -11.76
CA VAL A 152 12.09 3.94 -12.69
C VAL A 152 11.08 3.83 -13.83
N GLU A 153 10.92 2.64 -14.41
CA GLU A 153 9.95 2.37 -15.49
C GLU A 153 8.51 2.67 -15.05
N GLU A 154 8.18 2.39 -13.79
CA GLU A 154 6.89 2.71 -13.18
C GLU A 154 6.77 4.16 -12.66
N SER A 155 7.75 5.03 -12.92
CA SER A 155 7.80 6.41 -12.40
C SER A 155 7.71 6.50 -10.87
N ARG A 156 8.32 5.56 -10.15
CA ARG A 156 8.34 5.49 -8.68
C ARG A 156 9.63 6.07 -8.10
N ASP A 157 9.55 6.59 -6.88
CA ASP A 157 10.70 7.17 -6.18
C ASP A 157 11.70 6.09 -5.73
N THR A 158 12.92 6.17 -6.24
CA THR A 158 14.02 5.24 -5.97
C THR A 158 14.88 5.65 -4.78
N SER A 159 14.75 6.89 -4.28
CA SER A 159 15.63 7.45 -3.24
C SER A 159 15.59 6.71 -1.90
N SER A 160 14.50 5.97 -1.64
CA SER A 160 14.25 5.26 -0.40
C SER A 160 14.93 3.88 -0.28
N TYR A 161 15.47 3.32 -1.37
CA TYR A 161 16.02 1.96 -1.39
C TYR A 161 17.54 1.94 -1.48
N THR A 162 18.20 2.04 -0.33
CA THR A 162 19.63 1.72 -0.22
C THR A 162 19.85 0.21 -0.27
N ARG A 163 21.07 -0.22 -0.65
CA ARG A 163 21.48 -1.63 -0.66
C ARG A 163 21.15 -2.36 0.66
N ASP A 164 21.37 -1.69 1.79
CA ASP A 164 21.12 -2.25 3.12
C ASP A 164 19.63 -2.42 3.41
N HIS A 165 18.81 -1.43 3.02
CA HIS A 165 17.36 -1.52 3.17
C HIS A 165 16.80 -2.67 2.32
N PHE A 166 17.18 -2.72 1.04
CA PHE A 166 16.81 -3.78 0.11
C PHE A 166 17.21 -5.17 0.60
N SER A 167 18.44 -5.31 1.11
CA SER A 167 18.95 -6.57 1.65
C SER A 167 18.18 -7.07 2.86
N LYS A 168 17.87 -6.17 3.80
CA LYS A 168 17.08 -6.51 4.99
C LYS A 168 15.66 -6.93 4.62
N SER A 169 15.04 -6.25 3.66
CA SER A 169 13.69 -6.59 3.19
C SER A 169 13.67 -7.94 2.47
N LEU A 170 14.63 -8.21 1.56
CA LEU A 170 14.75 -9.51 0.90
C LEU A 170 15.00 -10.64 1.90
N THR A 171 15.83 -10.40 2.93
CA THR A 171 16.13 -11.43 3.94
C THR A 171 14.88 -11.88 4.71
N LYS A 172 13.90 -10.97 4.90
CA LYS A 172 12.62 -11.32 5.54
C LYS A 172 11.74 -12.21 4.65
N ILE A 173 11.91 -12.12 3.33
CA ILE A 173 11.06 -12.80 2.34
C ILE A 173 11.68 -14.13 1.93
N LEU A 174 12.96 -14.12 1.55
CA LEU A 174 13.69 -15.26 0.97
C LEU A 174 14.60 -15.99 1.99
N GLY A 175 14.70 -15.48 3.22
CA GLY A 175 15.62 -16.00 4.23
C GLY A 175 17.04 -15.42 4.12
N PRO A 176 18.02 -15.95 4.88
CA PRO A 176 19.36 -15.37 4.96
C PRO A 176 20.14 -15.47 3.64
N ASN A 177 20.74 -14.36 3.20
CA ASN A 177 21.71 -14.40 2.10
C ASN A 177 23.01 -15.10 2.50
N TYR A 178 23.73 -15.61 1.51
CA TYR A 178 25.02 -16.25 1.72
C TYR A 178 26.07 -15.76 0.69
N LYS A 179 27.35 -16.08 0.93
CA LYS A 179 28.47 -15.68 0.06
C LYS A 179 28.86 -16.81 -0.91
N LYS A 180 28.94 -16.50 -2.20
CA LYS A 180 29.43 -17.40 -3.25
C LYS A 180 30.51 -16.70 -4.07
N GLN A 181 31.47 -17.47 -4.60
CA GLN A 181 32.46 -16.91 -5.52
C GLN A 181 31.88 -16.88 -6.93
N VAL A 182 31.76 -15.68 -7.51
CA VAL A 182 31.26 -15.42 -8.86
C VAL A 182 32.32 -14.62 -9.60
N ASN A 183 32.76 -15.09 -10.77
CA ASN A 183 33.82 -14.43 -11.56
C ASN A 183 35.07 -14.07 -10.74
N ARG A 184 35.56 -15.02 -9.92
CA ARG A 184 36.70 -14.87 -9.00
C ARG A 184 36.51 -13.87 -7.84
N VAL A 185 35.36 -13.21 -7.74
CA VAL A 185 35.01 -12.27 -6.66
C VAL A 185 33.99 -12.90 -5.71
N ARG A 186 34.16 -12.74 -4.40
CA ARG A 186 33.16 -13.18 -3.41
C ARG A 186 31.99 -12.19 -3.38
N ARG A 187 30.79 -12.62 -3.79
CA ARG A 187 29.56 -11.83 -3.78
C ARG A 187 28.53 -12.44 -2.81
N ARG A 188 27.63 -11.60 -2.28
CA ARG A 188 26.46 -12.03 -1.48
C ARG A 188 25.22 -12.11 -2.37
N GLY A 189 24.37 -13.09 -2.14
CA GLY A 189 23.20 -13.32 -2.97
C GLY A 189 22.30 -14.43 -2.44
N TYR A 190 21.38 -14.85 -3.29
CA TYR A 190 20.39 -15.90 -3.03
C TYR A 190 20.48 -16.97 -4.12
N ASP A 191 20.19 -18.22 -3.76
CA ASP A 191 19.91 -19.26 -4.74
C ASP A 191 18.41 -19.23 -5.06
N LEU A 192 18.08 -18.96 -6.31
CA LEU A 192 16.71 -18.86 -6.80
C LEU A 192 16.55 -19.83 -7.97
N SER A 193 15.52 -20.66 -7.96
CA SER A 193 15.12 -21.41 -9.16
C SER A 193 13.90 -20.74 -9.79
N VAL A 194 13.79 -20.88 -11.11
CA VAL A 194 12.62 -20.42 -11.88
C VAL A 194 11.32 -21.03 -11.32
N ASP A 195 11.38 -22.27 -10.80
CA ASP A 195 10.25 -22.97 -10.19
C ASP A 195 9.97 -22.56 -8.73
N SER A 196 10.98 -22.15 -7.95
CA SER A 196 10.78 -21.69 -6.55
C SER A 196 10.12 -20.33 -6.45
N LEU A 197 10.03 -19.63 -7.58
CA LEU A 197 9.38 -18.35 -7.72
C LEU A 197 7.92 -18.52 -8.19
N ARG A 198 7.58 -19.52 -9.02
CA ARG A 198 6.20 -19.84 -9.45
C ARG A 198 5.28 -20.29 -8.31
#